data_AF-A0A3B7MHL7-F1
#
_entry.id   AF-A0A3B7MHL7-F1
#
_cell.length_a   1.000
_cell.length_b   1.000
_cell.length_c   1.000
_cell.angle_alpha   90.00
_cell.angle_beta   90.00
_cell.angle_gamma   90.00
#
_symmetry.space_group_name_H-M   'P 1'
#
loop_
_entity.id
_entity.type
_entity.pdbx_description
1 polymer ?
#
loop_
_entity_poly.entity_id
_entity_poly.type
_entity_poly.pdbx_seq_one_letter_code
_entity_poly.pdbx_strand_id
1 'polypeptide(L)'
;MIEAGKITEFSQIFQYAPKSVIAADLNSSTRRLTRLSSHLSTLEIGEISAISELIGVKMDVIYGIVERQFLSQRTDTSKKEKNNSY
;
A
#
# COMPACT_ATOMS: atom_id res chain seq x y z
N MET A 1 -15.46 10.94 -8.05
CA MET A 1 -14.09 11.48 -8.02
C MET A 1 -13.49 11.12 -6.68
N ILE A 2 -12.42 10.32 -6.65
CA ILE A 2 -11.65 10.06 -5.43
C ILE A 2 -10.82 11.32 -5.20
N GLU A 3 -11.30 12.19 -4.32
CA GLU A 3 -10.52 13.32 -3.83
C GLU A 3 -9.33 12.76 -3.04
N ALA A 4 -8.12 12.99 -3.56
CA ALA A 4 -6.83 12.54 -3.03
C ALA A 4 -6.50 13.07 -1.60
N GLY A 5 -7.47 13.66 -0.90
CA GLY A 5 -7.36 14.07 0.49
C GLY A 5 -7.82 13.04 1.53
N LYS A 6 -8.49 11.93 1.13
CA LYS A 6 -9.00 10.92 2.08
C LYS A 6 -8.18 9.64 2.19
N ILE A 7 -7.40 9.29 1.17
CA ILE A 7 -6.54 8.10 1.20
C ILE A 7 -5.12 8.54 1.54
N THR A 8 -4.71 8.30 2.79
CA THR A 8 -3.36 8.58 3.30
C THR A 8 -2.51 7.32 3.44
N GLU A 9 -3.16 6.14 3.43
CA GLU A 9 -2.50 4.84 3.56
C GLU A 9 -2.92 3.86 2.46
N PHE A 10 -2.00 3.00 2.03
CA PHE A 10 -2.26 1.92 1.07
C PHE A 10 -3.37 0.97 1.55
N SER A 11 -3.48 0.76 2.86
CA SER A 11 -4.51 -0.06 3.49
C SER A 11 -5.94 0.43 3.21
N GLN A 12 -6.11 1.74 3.00
CA GLN A 12 -7.42 2.35 2.75
C GLN A 12 -7.94 2.10 1.33
N ILE A 13 -7.08 1.66 0.41
CA ILE A 13 -7.49 1.21 -0.93
C ILE A 13 -8.48 0.04 -0.82
N PHE A 14 -8.36 -0.79 0.21
CA PHE A 14 -9.27 -1.90 0.47
C PHE A 14 -10.69 -1.49 0.87
N GLN A 15 -10.93 -0.20 1.16
CA GLN A 15 -12.27 0.34 1.39
C GLN A 15 -13.03 0.56 0.07
N TYR A 16 -12.31 0.75 -1.04
CA TYR A 16 -12.88 0.97 -2.37
C TYR A 16 -13.05 -0.33 -3.14
N ALA A 17 -12.14 -1.29 -2.94
CA ALA A 17 -12.24 -2.63 -3.51
C ALA A 17 -11.89 -3.69 -2.44
N PRO A 18 -12.75 -4.71 -2.21
CA PRO A 18 -12.45 -5.76 -1.25
C PRO A 18 -11.15 -6.49 -1.59
N LYS A 19 -10.38 -6.89 -0.57
CA LYS A 19 -9.13 -7.65 -0.73
C LYS A 19 -9.27 -8.89 -1.62
N SER A 20 -10.41 -9.56 -1.60
CA SER A 20 -10.68 -10.73 -2.45
C SER A 20 -10.74 -10.36 -3.93
N VAL A 21 -11.32 -9.21 -4.27
CA VAL A 21 -11.42 -8.71 -5.66
C VAL A 21 -10.03 -8.32 -6.15
N ILE A 22 -9.29 -7.54 -5.35
CA ILE A 22 -7.92 -7.16 -5.68
C ILE A 22 -7.02 -8.40 -5.79
N ALA A 23 -7.18 -9.39 -4.91
CA ALA A 23 -6.40 -10.62 -4.97
C ALA A 23 -6.67 -11.42 -6.24
N ALA A 24 -7.93 -11.50 -6.67
CA ALA A 24 -8.30 -12.18 -7.91
C ALA A 24 -7.69 -11.48 -9.13
N ASP A 25 -7.76 -10.15 -9.17
CA ASP A 25 -7.24 -9.33 -10.27
C ASP A 25 -5.71 -9.37 -10.36
N LEU A 26 -5.02 -9.35 -9.22
CA LEU A 26 -3.57 -9.44 -9.13
C LEU A 26 -3.02 -10.87 -9.22
N ASN A 27 -3.87 -11.88 -9.43
CA ASN A 27 -3.51 -13.30 -9.30
C ASN A 27 -2.70 -13.58 -8.02
N SER A 28 -3.13 -12.98 -6.91
CA SER A 28 -2.44 -12.96 -5.63
C SER A 28 -3.29 -13.56 -4.51
N SER A 29 -2.76 -13.61 -3.29
CA SER A 29 -3.51 -14.08 -2.12
C SER A 29 -3.94 -12.94 -1.21
N THR A 30 -5.11 -13.06 -0.60
CA THR A 30 -5.62 -12.12 0.41
C THR A 30 -4.70 -12.01 1.64
N ARG A 31 -3.97 -13.08 1.98
CA ARG A 31 -2.91 -13.05 3.00
C ARG A 31 -1.77 -12.13 2.58
N ARG A 32 -1.30 -12.21 1.34
CA ARG A 32 -0.25 -11.32 0.83
C ARG A 32 -0.70 -9.86 0.85
N LEU A 33 -1.92 -9.56 0.40
CA LEU A 33 -2.47 -8.19 0.46
C LEU A 33 -2.60 -7.66 1.91
N THR A 34 -2.94 -8.54 2.85
CA THR A 34 -2.95 -8.18 4.28
C THR A 34 -1.54 -7.87 4.78
N ARG A 35 -0.51 -8.59 4.32
CA ARG A 35 0.89 -8.26 4.63
C ARG A 35 1.32 -6.92 4.01
N LEU A 36 0.90 -6.65 2.77
CA LEU A 36 1.18 -5.37 2.10
C LEU A 36 0.56 -4.16 2.82
N SER A 37 -0.49 -4.38 3.63
CA SER A 37 -1.07 -3.33 4.47
C SER A 37 -0.09 -2.81 5.53
N SER A 38 0.88 -3.63 5.96
CA SER A 38 1.85 -3.30 7.01
C SER A 38 3.31 -3.28 6.52
N HIS A 39 3.62 -3.92 5.39
CA HIS A 39 4.96 -4.02 4.82
C HIS A 39 4.91 -3.86 3.31
N LEU A 40 5.22 -2.66 2.83
CA LEU A 40 5.14 -2.32 1.39
C LEU A 40 6.37 -2.74 0.58
N SER A 41 7.42 -3.25 1.22
CA SER A 41 8.70 -3.60 0.58
C SER A 41 8.60 -4.67 -0.50
N THR A 42 7.50 -5.42 -0.56
CA THR A 42 7.26 -6.47 -1.56
C THR A 42 6.15 -6.12 -2.55
N LEU A 43 5.73 -4.85 -2.61
CA LEU A 43 4.78 -4.35 -3.60
C LEU A 43 5.51 -4.06 -4.91
N GLU A 44 5.01 -4.61 -6.01
CA GLU A 44 5.59 -4.38 -7.33
C GLU A 44 4.91 -3.23 -8.07
N ILE A 45 5.64 -2.57 -8.97
CA ILE A 45 5.11 -1.46 -9.78
C ILE A 45 3.93 -1.92 -10.65
N GLY A 46 3.99 -3.14 -11.18
CA GLY A 46 2.89 -3.72 -11.96
C GLY A 46 1.60 -3.85 -11.14
N GLU A 47 1.70 -4.16 -9.85
CA GLU A 47 0.56 -4.23 -8.95
C GLU A 47 -0.02 -2.85 -8.63
N ILE A 48 0.83 -1.82 -8.54
CA ILE A 48 0.37 -0.43 -8.40
C ILE A 48 -0.46 -0.02 -9.62
N SER A 49 -0.01 -0.38 -10.84
CA SER A 49 -0.74 -0.11 -12.08
C SER A 49 -2.10 -0.80 -12.09
N ALA A 50 -2.13 -2.11 -11.83
CA ALA A 50 -3.36 -2.90 -11.80
C ALA A 50 -4.35 -2.41 -10.73
N ILE A 51 -3.87 -2.10 -9.52
CA ILE A 51 -4.70 -1.50 -8.47
C ILE A 51 -5.27 -0.16 -8.93
N SER A 52 -4.48 0.68 -9.60
CA SER A 52 -4.91 2.00 -10.09
C SER A 52 -6.04 1.88 -11.11
N GLU A 53 -5.94 0.92 -12.03
CA GLU A 53 -6.97 0.62 -13.03
C GLU A 53 -8.25 0.10 -12.36
N LEU A 54 -8.11 -0.85 -11.43
CA LEU A 54 -9.22 -1.49 -10.74
C LEU A 54 -10.09 -0.49 -9.94
N ILE A 55 -9.46 0.49 -9.29
CA ILE A 55 -10.16 1.49 -8.45
C ILE A 55 -10.43 2.80 -9.19
N GLY A 56 -10.01 2.93 -10.45
CA GLY A 56 -10.20 4.14 -11.27
C GLY A 56 -9.46 5.37 -10.73
N VAL A 57 -8.27 5.18 -10.15
CA VAL A 57 -7.41 6.25 -9.63
C VAL A 57 -6.14 6.32 -10.47
N LYS A 58 -5.59 7.51 -10.64
CA LYS A 58 -4.34 7.67 -11.38
C LYS A 58 -3.17 7.01 -10.61
N MET A 59 -2.28 6.36 -11.36
CA MET A 59 -1.15 5.61 -10.81
C MET A 59 -0.21 6.48 -9.94
N ASP A 60 0.01 7.74 -10.32
CA ASP A 60 0.83 8.72 -9.59
C ASP A 60 0.31 8.98 -8.16
N VAL A 61 -1.01 9.01 -7.97
CA VAL A 61 -1.64 9.16 -6.66
C VAL A 61 -1.36 7.95 -5.78
N ILE A 62 -1.52 6.74 -6.32
CA ILE A 62 -1.28 5.49 -5.57
C ILE A 62 0.21 5.35 -5.25
N TYR A 63 1.08 5.66 -6.21
CA TYR A 63 2.52 5.69 -6.00
C TYR A 63 2.90 6.65 -4.88
N GLY A 64 2.37 7.88 -4.86
CA GLY A 64 2.65 8.85 -3.80
C GLY A 64 2.21 8.40 -2.40
N ILE A 65 1.11 7.66 -2.30
CA ILE A 65 0.65 7.05 -1.03
C ILE A 65 1.63 5.95 -0.59
N VAL A 66 1.97 5.04 -1.50
CA VAL A 66 2.90 3.94 -1.24
C VAL A 66 4.27 4.46 -0.82
N GLU A 67 4.82 5.43 -1.55
CA GLU A 67 6.13 6.04 -1.29
C GLU A 67 6.17 6.68 0.10
N ARG A 68 5.16 7.51 0.42
CA ARG A 68 5.06 8.17 1.74
C ARG A 68 5.01 7.15 2.88
N GLN A 69 4.18 6.12 2.74
CA GLN A 69 4.03 5.11 3.77
C GLN A 69 5.28 4.24 3.90
N PHE A 70 5.94 3.91 2.77
CA PHE A 70 7.20 3.16 2.75
C PHE A 70 8.32 3.93 3.47
N LEU A 71 8.45 5.24 3.21
CA LEU A 71 9.43 6.09 3.89
C LEU A 71 9.17 6.17 5.40
N SER A 72 7.90 6.32 5.81
CA SER A 72 7.51 6.31 7.23
C SER A 72 7.91 5.00 7.93
N GLN A 73 7.65 3.85 7.29
CA GLN A 73 7.99 2.53 7.83
C GLN A 73 9.52 2.35 8.03
N ARG A 74 10.34 2.94 7.15
CA ARG A 74 11.81 2.92 7.31
C ARG A 74 12.29 3.81 8.45
N THR A 75 11.69 4.98 8.65
CA THR A 75 12.09 5.87 9.75
C THR A 75 11.74 5.32 11.14
N ASP A 76 10.65 4.55 11.25
CA ASP A 76 10.25 3.93 12.53
C ASP A 76 11.12 2.75 12.93
N THR A 77 11.61 1.98 11.95
CA THR A 77 12.56 0.88 12.21
C THR A 77 13.92 1.41 12.66
N SER A 78 14.41 2.51 12.06
CA SER A 78 15.66 3.16 12.50
C SER A 78 15.60 3.80 13.90
N LYS A 79 14.40 4.17 14.39
CA LYS A 79 14.22 4.65 15.78
C LYS A 79 14.17 3.50 16.79
N LYS A 80 13.58 2.36 16.43
CA LYS A 80 13.53 1.17 17.31
C LYS A 80 14.89 0.54 17.57
N GLU A 81 15.77 0.50 16.56
CA GLU A 81 17.13 -0.04 16.72
C GLU A 81 18.01 0.81 17.65
N LYS A 82 17.82 2.14 17.67
CA LYS A 82 18.56 3.03 18.59
C LYS A 82 18.14 2.91 20.05
N ASN A 83 16.90 2.50 20.33
CA ASN A 83 16.37 2.41 21.70
C ASN A 83 16.60 1.05 22.37
N ASN A 84 17.08 0.03 21.65
CA ASN A 84 17.31 -1.32 22.18
C ASN A 84 18.81 -1.64 22.39
N SER A 85 19.64 -0.60 22.45
CA SER A 85 21.09 -0.69 22.67
C SER A 85 21.45 0.00 23.99
N TYR A 86 20.92 -0.50 25.11
CA TYR A 86 21.32 -0.15 26.48
C TYR A 86 21.23 -1.39 27.38
#